data_AF-A0A9Q3VYU4-F1
#
_entry.id   AF-A0A9Q3VYU4-F1
#
_cell.length_a   1.000
_cell.length_b   1.000
_cell.length_c   1.000
_cell.angle_alpha   90.00
_cell.angle_beta   90.00
_cell.angle_gamma   90.00
#
_symmetry.space_group_name_H-M   'P 1'
#
loop_
_entity.id
_entity.type
_entity.pdbx_description
1 polymer ?
#
loop_
_entity_poly.entity_id
_entity_poly.type
_entity_poly.pdbx_seq_one_letter_code
_entity_poly.pdbx_strand_id
1 'polypeptide(L)'
;MQRRGLVEREECETDRRGAAFRLTSAGRSAIVRAAPNHVEAVRRLVFDALSPDQVTQLACLTGSLLDHLHDSLRSGRATAPTPD
;
A
#
# COMPACT_ATOMS: atom_id res chain seq x y z
N MET A 1 -8.49 8.08 -9.02
CA MET A 1 -9.08 8.34 -7.69
C MET A 1 -9.52 9.78 -7.50
N GLN A 2 -8.72 10.78 -7.94
CA GLN A 2 -9.09 12.20 -7.83
C GLN A 2 -10.36 12.60 -8.60
N ARG A 3 -10.53 12.16 -9.85
CA ARG A 3 -11.79 12.35 -10.61
C ARG A 3 -13.02 11.75 -9.94
N ARG A 4 -12.83 10.74 -9.07
CA ARG A 4 -13.89 10.08 -8.29
C ARG A 4 -14.10 10.76 -6.92
N GLY A 5 -13.37 11.83 -6.63
CA GLY A 5 -13.43 12.55 -5.35
C GLY A 5 -12.93 11.75 -4.15
N LEU A 6 -12.14 10.69 -4.35
CA LEU A 6 -11.69 9.83 -3.24
C LEU A 6 -10.38 10.32 -2.62
N VAL A 7 -9.51 10.92 -3.42
CA VAL A 7 -8.26 11.54 -2.99
C VAL A 7 -8.16 12.91 -3.64
N GLU A 8 -7.36 13.79 -3.06
CA GLU A 8 -7.05 15.10 -3.63
C GLU A 8 -5.55 15.35 -3.55
N ARG A 9 -5.04 16.10 -4.53
CA ARG A 9 -3.62 16.42 -4.60
C ARG A 9 -3.33 17.58 -3.65
N GLU A 10 -2.22 17.45 -2.93
CA GLU A 10 -1.64 18.52 -2.12
C GLU A 10 -0.32 19.00 -2.71
N GLU A 11 0.06 20.23 -2.38
CA GLU A 11 1.38 20.73 -2.69
C GLU A 11 2.42 20.00 -1.82
N CYS A 12 3.50 19.57 -2.45
CA CYS A 12 4.60 18.94 -1.74
C CYS A 12 5.62 20.03 -1.40
N GLU A 13 5.60 20.50 -0.14
CA GLU A 13 6.44 21.61 0.33
C GLU A 13 7.95 21.30 0.26
N THR A 14 8.31 20.01 0.24
CA THR A 14 9.69 19.52 0.33
C THR A 14 10.30 19.06 -1.00
N ASP A 15 9.49 18.69 -2.00
CA ASP A 15 9.99 18.26 -3.31
C ASP A 15 8.95 18.50 -4.42
N ARG A 16 9.26 19.43 -5.33
CA ARG A 16 8.39 19.75 -6.48
C ARG A 16 8.31 18.63 -7.52
N ARG A 17 9.16 17.60 -7.44
CA ARG A 17 9.08 16.38 -8.27
C ARG A 17 8.09 15.36 -7.69
N GLY A 18 7.71 15.50 -6.42
CA GLY A 18 6.75 14.65 -5.74
C GLY A 18 5.29 15.07 -5.98
N ALA A 19 4.38 14.10 -5.93
CA ALA A 19 2.94 14.37 -5.85
C ALA A 19 2.44 13.89 -4.48
N ALA A 20 2.04 14.83 -3.62
CA ALA A 20 1.38 14.52 -2.37
C ALA A 20 -0.13 14.35 -2.61
N PHE A 21 -0.74 13.39 -1.93
CA PHE A 21 -2.18 13.17 -1.98
C PHE A 21 -2.72 12.94 -0.58
N ARG A 22 -3.84 13.58 -0.26
CA ARG A 22 -4.60 13.28 0.95
C ARG A 22 -5.88 12.49 0.62
N LEU A 23 -6.30 11.68 1.59
CA LEU A 23 -7.57 10.98 1.54
C LEU A 23 -8.69 11.96 1.90
N THR A 24 -9.68 12.09 1.02
CA THR A 24 -10.86 12.95 1.27
C THR A 24 -11.83 12.28 2.25
N SER A 25 -12.79 13.04 2.77
CA SER A 25 -13.91 12.49 3.56
C SER A 25 -14.72 11.45 2.77
N ALA A 26 -15.02 11.72 1.49
CA ALA A 26 -15.71 10.79 0.61
C ALA A 26 -14.90 9.51 0.36
N GLY A 27 -13.58 9.65 0.21
CA GLY A 27 -12.62 8.53 0.16
C GLY A 27 -12.68 7.66 1.41
N ARG A 28 -12.63 8.28 2.59
CA ARG A 28 -12.75 7.57 3.86
C ARG A 28 -14.09 6.84 3.99
N SER A 29 -15.21 7.50 3.65
CA SER A 29 -16.53 6.87 3.65
C SER A 29 -16.62 5.69 2.67
N ALA A 30 -15.97 5.78 1.51
CA ALA A 30 -15.91 4.67 0.55
C ALA A 30 -15.17 3.45 1.12
N ILE A 31 -14.04 3.66 1.81
CA ILE A 31 -13.31 2.59 2.50
C ILE A 31 -14.17 1.96 3.58
N VAL A 32 -14.79 2.76 4.46
CA VAL A 32 -15.64 2.26 5.54
C VAL A 32 -16.81 1.43 5.00
N ARG A 33 -17.43 1.85 3.90
CA ARG A 33 -18.50 1.07 3.23
C ARG A 33 -18.00 -0.25 2.68
N ALA A 34 -16.81 -0.27 2.08
CA ALA A 34 -16.27 -1.45 1.42
C ALA A 34 -15.65 -2.46 2.40
N ALA A 35 -15.15 -1.99 3.54
CA ALA A 35 -14.36 -2.78 4.47
C ALA A 35 -15.04 -4.08 4.95
N PRO A 36 -16.33 -4.11 5.34
CA PRO A 36 -16.97 -5.34 5.80
C PRO A 36 -16.98 -6.44 4.73
N ASN A 37 -17.45 -6.11 3.52
CA ASN A 37 -17.52 -7.05 2.40
C ASN A 37 -16.12 -7.48 1.95
N HIS A 38 -15.15 -6.56 2.00
CA HIS A 38 -13.76 -6.88 1.68
C HIS A 38 -13.16 -7.87 2.68
N VAL A 39 -13.35 -7.66 3.99
CA VAL A 39 -12.86 -8.56 5.04
C VAL A 39 -13.52 -9.93 4.92
N GLU A 40 -14.83 -9.99 4.68
CA GLU A 40 -15.54 -11.26 4.45
C GLU A 40 -14.94 -12.02 3.26
N ALA A 41 -14.74 -11.34 2.12
CA ALA A 41 -14.17 -11.95 0.93
C ALA A 41 -12.75 -12.47 1.18
N VAL A 42 -11.89 -11.68 1.85
CA VAL A 42 -10.51 -12.07 2.16
C VAL A 42 -10.48 -13.27 3.12
N ARG A 43 -11.34 -13.29 4.15
CA ARG A 43 -11.45 -14.44 5.04
C ARG A 43 -11.86 -15.69 4.27
N ARG A 44 -12.96 -15.62 3.52
CA ARG A 44 -13.51 -16.75 2.77
C ARG A 44 -12.57 -17.31 1.71
N LEU A 45 -11.91 -16.44 0.95
CA LEU A 45 -11.14 -16.85 -0.23
C LEU A 45 -9.69 -17.20 0.09
N VAL A 46 -9.15 -16.73 1.22
CA VAL A 46 -7.75 -16.92 1.59
C VAL A 46 -7.62 -17.65 2.91
N PHE A 47 -8.17 -17.09 3.99
CA PHE A 47 -7.86 -17.55 5.34
C PHE A 47 -8.64 -18.80 5.77
N ASP A 48 -9.87 -18.99 5.29
CA ASP A 48 -10.69 -20.17 5.63
C ASP A 48 -10.08 -21.47 5.06
N ALA A 49 -9.17 -21.37 4.09
CA ALA A 49 -8.43 -22.50 3.52
C ALA A 49 -7.12 -22.83 4.26
N LEU A 50 -6.72 -22.02 5.26
CA LEU A 50 -5.43 -22.12 5.93
C LEU A 50 -5.59 -22.49 7.41
N SER A 51 -4.72 -23.35 7.90
CA SER A 51 -4.57 -23.57 9.33
C SER A 51 -3.87 -22.37 10.01
N PRO A 52 -3.99 -22.21 11.34
CA PRO A 52 -3.29 -21.14 12.07
C PRO A 52 -1.76 -21.14 11.88
N ASP A 53 -1.16 -22.33 11.76
CA ASP A 53 0.28 -22.47 11.48
C ASP A 53 0.61 -21.99 10.05
N GLN A 54 -0.20 -22.36 9.06
CA GLN A 54 -0.03 -21.91 7.68
C GLN A 54 -0.20 -20.39 7.52
N VAL A 55 -1.09 -19.75 8.30
CA VAL A 55 -1.20 -18.28 8.35
C VAL A 55 0.09 -17.65 8.88
N THR A 56 0.69 -18.26 9.89
CA THR A 56 1.97 -17.80 10.47
C THR A 56 3.09 -17.93 9.45
N GLN A 57 3.18 -19.08 8.77
CA GLN A 57 4.14 -19.31 7.70
C GLN A 57 3.96 -18.32 6.54
N LEU A 58 2.72 -18.05 6.12
CA LEU A 58 2.42 -17.07 5.08
C LEU A 58 2.93 -15.67 5.46
N ALA A 59 2.72 -15.25 6.71
CA ALA A 59 3.22 -13.97 7.21
C ALA A 59 4.76 -13.91 7.17
N CYS A 60 5.46 -14.96 7.61
CA CYS A 60 6.92 -15.02 7.57
C CYS A 60 7.46 -14.96 6.14
N LEU A 61 6.93 -15.80 5.24
CA LEU A 61 7.39 -15.88 3.85
C LEU A 61 7.16 -14.56 3.11
N THR A 62 5.97 -13.97 3.23
CA THR A 62 5.67 -12.69 2.59
C THR A 62 6.50 -11.53 3.17
N GLY A 63 6.79 -11.55 4.47
CA GLY A 63 7.71 -10.61 5.11
C GLY A 63 9.12 -10.67 4.51
N SER A 64 9.72 -11.85 4.44
CA SER A 64 11.07 -12.02 3.85
C SER A 64 11.14 -11.59 2.39
N LEU A 65 10.07 -11.84 1.61
CA LEU A 65 9.98 -11.38 0.22
C LEU A 65 9.88 -9.85 0.14
N LEU A 66 9.09 -9.22 1.00
CA LEU A 66 8.97 -7.76 1.04
C LEU A 66 10.31 -7.10 1.40
N ASP A 67 11.02 -7.62 2.39
CA ASP A 67 12.34 -7.11 2.79
C ASP A 67 13.33 -7.17 1.63
N HIS A 68 13.40 -8.32 0.95
CA HIS A 68 14.27 -8.50 -0.20
C HIS A 68 13.94 -7.55 -1.37
N LEU A 69 12.65 -7.35 -1.66
CA LEU A 69 12.20 -6.41 -2.69
C LEU A 69 12.54 -4.97 -2.33
N HIS A 70 12.37 -4.60 -1.05
CA HIS A 70 12.68 -3.27 -0.55
C HIS A 70 14.17 -2.95 -0.72
N ASP A 71 15.04 -3.87 -0.33
CA ASP A 71 16.49 -3.74 -0.47
C ASP A 71 16.93 -3.65 -1.93
N SER A 72 16.33 -4.47 -2.78
CA SER A 72 16.61 -4.49 -4.22
C SER A 72 16.22 -3.17 -4.91
N LEU A 73 15.02 -2.64 -4.60
CA LEU A 73 14.52 -1.39 -5.17
C LEU A 73 15.28 -0.15 -4.66
N ARG A 74 15.79 -0.19 -3.42
CA ARG A 74 16.65 0.87 -2.87
C ARG A 74 18.04 0.85 -3.49
N SER A 75 18.63 -0.33 -3.62
CA SER A 75 19.94 -0.51 -4.25
C SER A 75 19.94 -0.03 -5.71
N GLY A 76 18.82 -0.19 -6.42
CA GLY A 76 18.64 0.30 -7.80
C GLY A 76 18.45 1.82 -7.96
N ARG A 77 18.18 2.58 -6.89
CA ARG A 77 17.96 4.05 -6.94
C ARG A 77 19.21 4.90 -6.66
N ALA A 78 20.35 4.29 -6.33
CA ALA A 78 21.55 4.99 -5.84
C ALA A 78 22.42 5.69 -6.91
N THR A 79 21.88 6.09 -8.07
CA THR A 79 22.62 6.91 -9.05
C THR A 79 21.75 8.01 -9.66
N ALA A 80 21.72 9.17 -9.04
CA ALA A 80 21.41 10.43 -9.73
C ALA A 80 22.48 11.45 -9.31
N PRO A 81 23.29 12.00 -10.23
CA PRO A 81 24.33 12.96 -9.89
C PRO A 81 23.72 14.28 -9.42
N THR A 82 24.36 14.89 -8.42
CA THR A 82 24.08 16.24 -7.91
C THR A 82 24.37 17.26 -9.01
N PRO A 83 23.44 18.18 -9.36
CA PRO A 83 23.77 19.29 -10.25
C PRO A 83 24.60 20.35 -9.50
N ASP A 84 25.63 20.86 -10.18
CA ASP A 84 26.49 22.00 -9.80
C ASP A 84 25.69 23.27 -9.43
#